data_AF-A0A2V9PH21-F1
#
_entry.id   AF-A0A2V9PH21-F1
#
_cell.length_a   1.000
_cell.length_b   1.000
_cell.length_c   1.000
_cell.angle_alpha   90.00
_cell.angle_beta   90.00
_cell.angle_gamma   90.00
#
_symmetry.space_group_name_H-M   'P 1'
#
loop_
_entity.id
_entity.type
_entity.pdbx_description
1 polymer ?
#
loop_
_entity_poly.entity_id
_entity_poly.type
_entity_poly.pdbx_seq_one_letter_code
_entity_poly.pdbx_strand_id
1 'polypeptide(L)'
;MSASSGRTLLAGSDKRFVWASIAHIYGIPGIPEWADWFADELDTHRALIHALGIGCDPVIVKGEKEQFLDWLRWGVESDAIRFPPDTGSIRWPSMSLENIFPQAE
;
A
#
# COMPACT_ATOMS: atom_id res chain seq x y z
N MET A 1 -5.02 -23.12 -17.10
CA MET A 1 -4.22 -22.60 -15.97
C MET A 1 -5.12 -21.61 -15.26
N SER A 2 -5.52 -21.88 -14.01
CA SER A 2 -6.45 -21.01 -13.30
C SER A 2 -5.71 -19.70 -13.02
N ALA A 3 -6.08 -18.62 -13.73
CA ALA A 3 -5.59 -17.28 -13.47
C ALA A 3 -6.17 -16.85 -12.11
N SER A 4 -5.49 -17.24 -11.04
CA SER A 4 -5.73 -16.69 -9.71
C SER A 4 -5.35 -15.23 -9.79
N SER A 5 -6.29 -14.37 -10.20
CA SER A 5 -6.12 -12.92 -10.13
C SER A 5 -5.60 -12.60 -8.74
N GLY A 6 -4.36 -12.12 -8.63
CA GLY A 6 -3.76 -11.78 -7.34
C GLY A 6 -4.73 -10.92 -6.53
N ARG A 7 -5.12 -11.40 -5.35
CA ARG A 7 -6.01 -10.72 -4.42
C ARG A 7 -5.44 -10.84 -3.03
N THR A 8 -5.25 -9.71 -2.38
CA THR A 8 -4.75 -9.62 -1.01
C THR A 8 -5.83 -9.00 -0.15
N LEU A 9 -6.27 -9.72 0.88
CA LEU A 9 -7.16 -9.19 1.91
C LEU A 9 -6.33 -8.52 3.00
N LEU A 10 -6.62 -7.26 3.28
CA LEU A 10 -5.99 -6.44 4.32
C LEU A 10 -7.04 -6.01 5.35
N ALA A 11 -6.63 -5.88 6.61
CA ALA A 11 -7.54 -5.59 7.72
C ALA A 11 -7.92 -4.11 7.89
N GLY A 12 -7.24 -3.21 7.17
CA GLY A 12 -7.44 -1.76 7.27
C GLY A 12 -7.31 -1.11 5.90
N SER A 13 -8.03 -0.01 5.70
CA SER A 13 -8.07 0.79 4.48
C SER A 13 -7.10 1.99 4.49
N ASP A 14 -6.44 2.27 5.62
CA ASP A 14 -5.47 3.37 5.72
C ASP A 14 -4.37 3.23 4.64
N LYS A 15 -4.11 4.33 3.92
CA LYS A 15 -3.21 4.34 2.76
C LYS A 15 -1.81 3.82 3.11
N ARG A 16 -1.28 4.22 4.28
CA ARG A 16 0.06 3.80 4.73
C ARG A 16 0.07 2.35 5.16
N PHE A 17 -0.98 1.88 5.83
CA PHE A 17 -1.14 0.47 6.17
C PHE A 17 -1.25 -0.41 4.93
N VAL A 18 -2.05 -0.02 3.95
CA VAL A 18 -2.21 -0.73 2.67
C VAL A 18 -0.87 -0.79 1.95
N TRP A 19 -0.20 0.35 1.79
CA TRP A 19 1.10 0.42 1.13
C TRP A 19 2.17 -0.45 1.82
N ALA A 20 2.33 -0.31 3.14
CA ALA A 20 3.29 -1.10 3.91
C ALA A 20 3.02 -2.61 3.78
N SER A 21 1.74 -3.00 3.81
CA SER A 21 1.34 -4.40 3.67
C SER A 21 1.66 -4.94 2.28
N ILE A 22 1.32 -4.20 1.21
CA ILE A 22 1.62 -4.61 -0.17
C ILE A 22 3.14 -4.66 -0.41
N ALA A 23 3.88 -3.65 0.03
CA ALA A 23 5.33 -3.62 -0.05
C ALA A 23 5.97 -4.84 0.62
N HIS A 24 5.51 -5.18 1.83
CA HIS A 24 5.98 -6.32 2.58
C HIS A 24 5.62 -7.66 1.93
N ILE A 25 4.34 -7.87 1.58
CA ILE A 25 3.82 -9.14 1.05
C ILE A 25 4.46 -9.47 -0.31
N TYR A 26 4.60 -8.49 -1.19
CA TYR A 26 5.12 -8.70 -2.55
C TYR A 26 6.63 -8.46 -2.67
N GLY A 27 7.28 -7.92 -1.64
CA GLY A 27 8.71 -7.60 -1.64
C GLY A 27 9.06 -6.57 -2.72
N ILE A 28 8.27 -5.50 -2.80
CA ILE A 28 8.52 -4.33 -3.66
C ILE A 28 9.09 -3.18 -2.82
N PRO A 29 9.73 -2.15 -3.43
CA PRO A 29 10.34 -1.05 -2.66
C PRO A 29 9.30 -0.33 -1.80
N GLY A 30 9.45 -0.40 -0.47
CA GLY A 30 8.51 0.18 0.49
C GLY A 30 8.96 1.55 1.00
N ILE A 31 8.91 2.58 0.18
CA ILE A 31 9.22 3.97 0.57
C ILE A 31 7.94 4.62 1.12
N PRO A 32 7.88 5.03 2.40
CA PRO A 32 6.65 5.50 3.04
C PRO A 32 5.94 6.64 2.30
N GLU A 33 6.72 7.55 1.70
CA GLU A 33 6.24 8.73 0.99
C GLU A 33 5.44 8.38 -0.28
N TRP A 34 5.57 7.15 -0.78
CA TRP A 34 4.83 6.68 -1.96
C TRP A 34 3.41 6.23 -1.63
N ALA A 35 3.03 6.16 -0.35
CA ALA A 35 1.74 5.64 0.08
C ALA A 35 0.54 6.39 -0.53
N ASP A 36 0.60 7.72 -0.56
CA ASP A 36 -0.50 8.54 -1.08
C ASP A 36 -0.67 8.34 -2.58
N TRP A 37 0.44 8.40 -3.34
CA TRP A 37 0.45 8.16 -4.77
C TRP A 37 -0.03 6.75 -5.13
N PHE A 38 0.45 5.72 -4.41
CA PHE A 38 0.06 4.35 -4.67
C PHE A 38 -1.43 4.09 -4.38
N ALA A 39 -1.99 4.76 -3.36
CA ALA A 39 -3.44 4.70 -3.10
C ALA A 39 -4.25 5.30 -4.25
N ASP A 40 -3.79 6.42 -4.82
CA ASP A 40 -4.46 7.06 -5.95
C ASP A 40 -4.39 6.18 -7.23
N GLU A 41 -3.30 5.43 -7.42
CA GLU A 41 -3.19 4.42 -8.48
C GLU A 41 -4.14 3.23 -8.26
N LEU A 42 -4.26 2.76 -7.01
CA LEU A 42 -5.23 1.72 -6.66
C LEU A 42 -6.67 2.14 -6.98
N ASP A 43 -7.03 3.39 -6.71
CA ASP A 43 -8.34 3.95 -7.05
C ASP A 43 -8.53 4.10 -8.57
N THR A 44 -7.52 4.65 -9.26
CA THR A 44 -7.51 4.83 -10.72
C THR A 44 -7.72 3.50 -11.46
N HIS A 45 -7.07 2.44 -11.00
CA HIS A 45 -7.18 1.10 -11.56
C HIS A 45 -8.36 0.28 -11.00
N ARG A 46 -9.17 0.82 -10.09
CA ARG A 46 -10.26 0.11 -9.38
C ARG A 46 -9.77 -1.19 -8.73
N ALA A 47 -8.56 -1.14 -8.21
CA ALA A 47 -7.85 -2.26 -7.62
C ALA A 47 -8.12 -2.40 -6.11
N LEU A 48 -8.74 -1.41 -5.46
CA LEU A 48 -9.15 -1.49 -4.06
C LEU A 48 -10.66 -1.70 -3.93
N ILE A 49 -11.07 -2.65 -3.10
CA ILE A 49 -12.47 -2.95 -2.80
C ILE A 49 -12.65 -3.04 -1.28
N HIS A 50 -13.56 -2.25 -0.72
CA HIS A 50 -13.98 -2.40 0.67
C HIS A 50 -14.76 -3.69 0.89
N ALA A 51 -14.47 -4.38 1.99
CA ALA A 51 -15.17 -5.57 2.45
C ALA A 51 -15.86 -5.30 3.80
N LEU A 52 -16.84 -6.14 4.15
CA LEU A 52 -17.50 -6.05 5.44
C LEU A 52 -16.58 -6.62 6.54
N GLY A 53 -16.31 -5.83 7.56
CA GLY A 53 -15.53 -6.21 8.74
C GLY A 53 -16.25 -5.90 10.05
N ILE A 54 -15.99 -6.69 11.09
CA ILE A 54 -16.47 -6.42 12.46
C ILE A 54 -15.27 -5.92 13.26
N GLY A 55 -15.31 -4.66 13.69
CA GLY A 55 -14.21 -4.03 14.43
C GLY A 55 -12.99 -3.68 13.57
N CYS A 56 -13.11 -3.71 12.25
CA CYS A 56 -12.07 -3.31 11.29
C CYS A 56 -12.69 -2.78 9.99
N ASP A 57 -11.88 -2.14 9.14
CA ASP A 57 -12.28 -1.67 7.80
C ASP A 57 -11.46 -2.42 6.73
N PRO A 58 -11.81 -3.68 6.44
CA PRO A 58 -11.00 -4.52 5.58
C PRO A 58 -11.14 -4.14 4.12
N VAL A 59 -10.03 -4.28 3.38
CA VAL A 59 -9.98 -4.02 1.93
C VAL A 59 -9.38 -5.21 1.20
N ILE A 60 -9.86 -5.46 -0.01
CA ILE A 60 -9.29 -6.40 -0.95
C ILE A 60 -8.53 -5.60 -2.01
N VAL A 61 -7.22 -5.79 -2.07
CA VAL A 61 -6.37 -5.24 -3.11
C VAL A 61 -6.23 -6.28 -4.22
N LYS A 62 -6.55 -5.88 -5.45
CA LYS A 62 -6.39 -6.68 -6.66
C LYS A 62 -5.08 -6.30 -7.34
N GLY A 63 -4.29 -7.30 -7.67
CA GLY A 63 -3.08 -7.15 -8.44
C GLY A 63 -2.02 -8.17 -8.07
N GLU A 64 -1.02 -8.26 -8.93
CA GLU A 64 0.15 -9.12 -8.76
C GLU A 64 1.40 -8.25 -8.68
N LYS A 65 2.52 -8.85 -8.25
CA LYS A 65 3.78 -8.15 -8.02
C LYS A 65 4.20 -7.35 -9.25
N GLU A 66 4.11 -7.98 -10.41
CA GLU A 66 4.55 -7.43 -11.70
C GLU A 66 3.74 -6.19 -12.04
N GLN A 67 2.42 -6.22 -11.82
CA GLN A 67 1.55 -5.07 -12.04
C GLN A 67 1.92 -3.89 -11.14
N PHE A 68 2.16 -4.14 -9.84
CA PHE A 68 2.55 -3.08 -8.93
C PHE A 68 3.93 -2.50 -9.28
N LEU A 69 4.88 -3.34 -9.69
CA LEU A 69 6.18 -2.88 -10.17
C LEU A 69 6.08 -2.06 -11.46
N ASP A 70 5.18 -2.42 -12.37
CA ASP A 70 4.93 -1.64 -13.59
C ASP A 70 4.37 -0.26 -13.27
N TRP A 71 3.46 -0.14 -12.31
CA TRP A 71 2.97 1.15 -11.83
C TRP A 71 4.09 1.97 -11.22
N LEU A 72 4.86 1.39 -10.29
CA LEU A 72 5.99 2.08 -9.66
C LEU A 72 7.03 2.55 -10.67
N ARG A 73 7.33 1.72 -11.68
CA ARG A 73 8.21 2.10 -12.78
C ARG A 73 7.70 3.35 -13.47
N TRP A 74 6.41 3.39 -13.85
CA TRP A 74 5.81 4.56 -14.48
C TRP A 74 5.82 5.78 -13.56
N GLY A 75 5.51 5.62 -12.28
CA GLY A 75 5.57 6.69 -11.29
C GLY A 75 6.96 7.31 -11.14
N VAL A 76 8.02 6.50 -11.21
CA VAL A 76 9.40 6.98 -11.21
C VAL A 76 9.78 7.63 -12.53
N GLU A 77 9.44 7.02 -13.68
CA GLU A 77 9.76 7.56 -15.01
C GLU A 77 9.05 8.90 -15.28
N SER A 78 7.86 9.10 -14.69
CA SER A 78 7.08 10.34 -14.78
C SER A 78 7.41 11.38 -13.70
N ASP A 79 8.34 11.07 -12.79
CA ASP A 79 8.74 11.92 -11.67
C ASP A 79 7.62 12.19 -10.64
N ALA A 80 6.53 11.40 -10.67
CA ALA A 80 5.43 11.47 -9.71
C ALA A 80 5.83 10.94 -8.32
N ILE A 81 6.72 9.96 -8.29
CA ILE A 81 7.38 9.46 -7.09
C ILE A 81 8.89 9.42 -7.33
N ARG A 82 9.67 9.67 -6.28
CA ARG A 82 11.13 9.73 -6.35
C ARG A 82 11.77 8.78 -5.36
N PHE A 83 12.91 8.23 -5.74
CA PHE A 83 13.79 7.58 -4.77
C PHE A 83 14.36 8.62 -3.79
N PRO A 84 14.64 8.22 -2.53
CA PRO A 84 15.32 9.09 -1.59
C PRO A 84 16.67 9.58 -2.14
N PRO A 85 17.08 10.83 -1.82
CA PRO A 85 18.33 11.40 -2.30
C PRO A 85 19.57 10.69 -1.71
N ASP A 86 19.42 10.12 -0.51
CA ASP A 86 20.50 9.47 0.23
C ASP A 86 20.39 7.95 0.14
N THR A 87 21.50 7.28 -0.16
CA THR A 87 21.58 5.82 -0.14
C THR A 87 21.64 5.32 1.30
N GLY A 88 20.64 4.54 1.72
CA GLY A 88 20.59 3.97 3.07
C GLY A 88 19.31 3.20 3.36
N SER A 89 19.19 2.68 4.58
CA SER A 89 17.97 2.01 5.02
C SER A 89 16.81 3.00 5.09
N ILE A 90 15.69 2.63 4.50
CA ILE A 90 14.43 3.38 4.58
C ILE A 90 13.96 3.43 6.04
N ARG A 91 13.67 4.64 6.52
CA ARG A 91 13.14 4.88 7.86
C ARG A 91 11.61 4.94 7.79
N TRP A 92 10.96 3.91 8.32
CA TRP A 92 9.52 3.94 8.51
C TRP A 92 9.18 4.80 9.73
N PRO A 93 8.13 5.64 9.65
CA PRO A 93 7.66 6.38 10.81
C PRO A 93 7.22 5.40 11.90
N SER A 94 7.72 5.60 13.11
CA SER A 94 7.27 4.87 14.28
C SER A 94 5.82 5.25 14.58
N MET A 95 4.93 4.27 14.71
CA MET A 95 3.60 4.51 15.25
C MET A 95 3.63 4.31 16.77
N SER A 96 3.25 5.34 17.52
CA SER A 96 2.92 5.21 18.94
C SER A 96 1.60 4.44 19.09
N LEU A 97 1.49 3.57 20.11
CA LEU A 97 0.24 2.85 20.40
C LEU A 97 -0.96 3.79 20.61
N GLU A 98 -0.71 4.99 21.13
CA GLU A 98 -1.69 6.06 21.32
C GLU A 98 -2.31 6.55 20.00
N ASN A 99 -1.57 6.43 18.88
CA ASN A 99 -2.08 6.77 17.55
C ASN A 99 -2.84 5.61 16.90
N ILE A 100 -2.79 4.41 17.50
CA ILE A 100 -3.41 3.19 16.96
C ILE A 100 -4.78 2.96 17.59
N PHE A 101 -4.94 3.26 18.88
CA PHE A 101 -6.22 3.18 19.57
C PHE A 101 -6.79 4.58 19.76
N PRO A 102 -7.95 4.93 19.16
CA PRO A 102 -8.61 6.17 19.50
C PRO A 102 -8.89 6.16 21.01
N GLN A 103 -8.50 7.24 21.70
CA GLN A 103 -8.85 7.39 23.11
C GLN A 103 -10.37 7.33 23.23
N ALA A 104 -10.87 6.40 24.05
CA ALA A 104 -12.28 6.40 24.42
C ALA A 104 -12.54 7.65 25.26
N GLU A 105 -13.34 8.58 24.72
CA GLU A 105 -14.04 9.60 25.52
C GLU A 105 -15.15 8.96 26.38
#